data_AF-A0A3L7JNJ6-F1
#
_entry.id   AF-A0A3L7JNJ6-F1
#
_cell.length_a   1.000
_cell.length_b   1.000
_cell.length_c   1.000
_cell.angle_alpha   90.00
_cell.angle_beta   90.00
_cell.angle_gamma   90.00
#
_symmetry.space_group_name_H-M   'P 1'
#
loop_
_entity.id
_entity.type
_entity.pdbx_description
1 polymer ?
#
loop_
_entity_poly.entity_id
_entity_poly.type
_entity_poly.pdbx_seq_one_letter_code
_entity_poly.pdbx_strand_id
1 'polypeptide(L)' 'MLKQVVEKIIYFVFTVFIFIVLWKLMAVFWDKFVPWNYKTDLLGLCVVTPLLIALSFILSSLSFKVIKASK' A
#
# COMPACT_ATOMS: atom_id res chain seq x y z
N MET A 1 -1.00 -27.68 3.46
CA MET A 1 0.00 -26.75 2.86
C MET A 1 -0.58 -25.87 1.77
N LEU A 2 -1.18 -26.41 0.69
CA LEU A 2 -1.68 -25.60 -0.44
C LEU A 2 -2.68 -24.50 -0.03
N LYS A 3 -3.65 -24.80 0.86
CA LYS A 3 -4.61 -23.80 1.37
C LYS A 3 -3.93 -22.61 2.07
N GLN A 4 -2.88 -22.85 2.85
CA GLN A 4 -2.14 -21.78 3.56
C GLN A 4 -1.30 -20.93 2.60
N VAL A 5 -0.76 -21.55 1.54
CA VAL A 5 -0.04 -20.84 0.48
C VAL A 5 -1.00 -19.94 -0.30
N VAL A 6 -2.18 -20.45 -0.67
CA VAL A 6 -3.22 -19.69 -1.36
C VAL A 6 -3.69 -18.52 -0.52
N GLU A 7 -3.92 -18.69 0.78
CA GLU A 7 -4.30 -17.59 1.69
C GLU A 7 -3.23 -16.48 1.72
N LYS A 8 -1.94 -16.84 1.79
CA LYS A 8 -0.83 -15.88 1.74
C LYS A 8 -0.75 -15.14 0.40
N ILE A 9 -0.99 -15.84 -0.71
CA ILE A 9 -1.03 -15.22 -2.05
C ILE A 9 -2.17 -14.21 -2.14
N ILE A 10 -3.38 -14.57 -1.68
CA ILE A 10 -4.53 -13.67 -1.68
C ILE A 10 -4.24 -12.43 -0.81
N TYR A 11 -3.65 -12.63 0.38
CA TYR A 11 -3.23 -11.54 1.25
C TYR A 11 -2.23 -10.61 0.55
N PHE A 12 -1.24 -11.17 -0.14
CA PHE A 12 -0.23 -10.40 -0.86
C PHE A 12 -0.85 -9.62 -2.01
N VAL A 13 -1.69 -10.25 -2.85
CA VAL A 13 -2.39 -9.60 -3.96
C VAL A 13 -3.27 -8.45 -3.45
N PHE A 14 -3.98 -8.64 -2.34
CA PHE A 14 -4.80 -7.60 -1.74
C PHE A 14 -3.96 -6.44 -1.18
N THR A 15 -2.82 -6.74 -0.57
CA THR A 15 -1.86 -5.72 -0.10
C THR A 15 -1.30 -4.89 -1.26
N VAL A 16 -0.92 -5.55 -2.37
CA VAL A 16 -0.46 -4.86 -3.59
C VAL A 16 -1.55 -3.99 -4.18
N PHE A 17 -2.80 -4.47 -4.19
CA PHE A 17 -3.94 -3.68 -4.65
C PHE A 17 -4.11 -2.39 -3.81
N ILE A 18 -4.08 -2.50 -2.48
CA ILE A 18 -4.13 -1.34 -1.58
C ILE A 18 -2.98 -0.37 -1.87
N PHE A 19 -1.77 -0.90 -2.05
CA PHE A 19 -0.60 -0.08 -2.39
C PHE A 19 -0.79 0.70 -3.69
N ILE A 20 -1.29 0.06 -4.75
CA ILE A 20 -1.54 0.73 -6.04
C ILE A 20 -2.55 1.87 -5.89
N VAL A 21 -3.62 1.65 -5.11
CA VAL A 21 -4.63 2.68 -4.84
C VAL A 21 -4.03 3.86 -4.07
N LEU A 22 -3.29 3.58 -2.99
CA LEU A 22 -2.61 4.59 -2.19
C LEU A 22 -1.57 5.36 -3.01
N TRP A 23 -0.82 4.67 -3.86
CA TRP A 23 0.17 5.28 -4.74
C TRP A 23 -0.47 6.22 -5.75
N LYS A 24 -1.57 5.81 -6.39
CA LYS A 24 -2.31 6.67 -7.32
C LYS A 24 -2.87 7.91 -6.63
N LEU A 25 -3.43 7.76 -5.43
CA LEU A 25 -3.90 8.90 -4.64
C LEU A 25 -2.74 9.84 -4.33
N MET A 26 -1.63 9.29 -3.82
CA MET A 26 -0.44 10.07 -3.52
C MET A 26 0.09 10.78 -4.75
N ALA A 27 0.12 10.16 -5.93
CA ALA A 27 0.55 10.80 -7.16
C ALA A 27 -0.32 12.02 -7.53
N VAL A 28 -1.64 11.93 -7.36
CA VAL A 28 -2.57 13.06 -7.58
C VAL A 28 -2.33 14.19 -6.58
N PHE A 29 -2.08 13.87 -5.31
CA PHE A 29 -1.71 14.86 -4.30
C PHE A 29 -0.33 15.48 -4.59
N TRP A 30 0.63 14.65 -4.98
CA TRP A 30 1.99 15.06 -5.27
C TRP A 30 2.03 16.06 -6.41
N ASP A 31 1.34 15.75 -7.51
CA ASP A 31 1.28 16.61 -8.69
C ASP A 31 0.62 17.98 -8.41
N LYS A 32 -0.35 18.01 -7.46
CA LYS A 32 -1.03 19.26 -7.08
C LYS A 32 -0.29 20.11 -6.05
N PHE A 33 0.42 19.48 -5.12
CA PHE A 33 0.97 20.17 -3.94
C PHE A 33 2.49 20.23 -3.90
N VAL A 34 3.18 19.39 -4.67
CA VAL A 34 4.64 19.27 -4.64
C VAL A 34 5.22 19.72 -5.98
N PRO A 35 6.08 20.74 -5.99
CA PRO A 35 6.77 21.17 -7.21
C PRO A 35 7.63 20.01 -7.75
N TRP A 36 7.62 19.83 -9.07
CA TRP A 36 8.53 18.93 -9.76
C TRP A 36 9.97 19.41 -9.60
N ASN A 37 10.72 18.76 -8.71
CA ASN A 37 12.11 19.06 -8.42
C ASN A 37 12.81 17.76 -8.00
N TYR A 38 14.09 17.61 -8.34
CA TYR A 38 14.84 16.38 -8.04
C TYR A 38 14.85 16.03 -6.55
N LYS A 39 14.85 17.05 -5.67
CA LYS A 39 14.82 16.84 -4.20
C LYS A 39 13.50 16.26 -3.73
N THR A 40 12.39 16.72 -4.29
CA THR A 40 11.06 16.23 -3.93
C THR A 40 10.86 14.83 -4.51
N ASP A 41 11.30 14.56 -5.74
CA ASP A 41 11.19 13.22 -6.32
C ASP A 41 11.98 12.17 -5.51
N LEU A 42 13.17 12.54 -5.02
CA LEU A 42 13.94 11.73 -4.08
C LEU A 42 13.18 11.47 -2.76
N LEU A 43 12.46 12.47 -2.23
CA LEU A 43 11.60 12.26 -1.06
C LEU A 43 10.43 11.30 -1.37
N GLY A 44 9.83 11.43 -2.55
CA GLY A 44 8.79 10.52 -3.03
C GLY A 44 9.27 9.06 -3.06
N LEU A 45 10.46 8.83 -3.61
CA LEU A 45 11.05 7.49 -3.68
C LEU A 45 11.56 6.98 -2.33
N CYS A 46 12.32 7.78 -1.59
CA CYS A 46 13.02 7.31 -0.38
C CYS A 46 12.15 7.31 0.88
N VAL A 47 11.12 8.16 0.96
CA VAL A 47 10.31 8.33 2.18
C VAL A 47 8.87 7.92 1.94
N VAL A 48 8.25 8.45 0.89
CA VAL A 48 6.83 8.22 0.63
C VAL A 48 6.57 6.79 0.18
N THR A 49 7.44 6.21 -0.64
CA THR A 49 7.30 4.82 -1.09
C THR A 49 7.35 3.82 0.08
N PRO A 50 8.37 3.80 0.96
CA PRO A 50 8.37 2.93 2.15
C PRO A 50 7.18 3.17 3.07
N LEU A 51 6.78 4.43 3.25
CA LEU A 51 5.64 4.79 4.09
C LEU A 51 4.33 4.18 3.56
N LEU A 52 4.10 4.30 2.25
CA LEU A 52 2.92 3.72 1.59
C LEU A 52 2.93 2.19 1.63
N ILE A 53 4.11 1.56 1.50
CA ILE A 53 4.25 0.11 1.65
C ILE A 53 3.82 -0.30 3.06
N ALA A 54 4.36 0.33 4.10
CA ALA A 54 4.01 0.03 5.49
C ALA A 54 2.50 0.21 5.76
N LEU A 55 1.92 1.32 5.29
CA LEU A 55 0.49 1.58 5.38
C LEU A 55 -0.35 0.51 4.68
N SER A 56 0.09 0.04 3.52
CA SER A 56 -0.62 -1.00 2.75
C SER A 56 -0.66 -2.32 3.50
N PHE A 57 0.45 -2.72 4.13
CA PHE A 57 0.51 -3.92 4.97
C PHE A 57 -0.37 -3.80 6.21
N ILE A 58 -0.40 -2.63 6.87
CA ILE A 58 -1.25 -2.38 8.04
C ILE A 58 -2.73 -2.44 7.63
N LEU A 59 -3.14 -1.73 6.58
CA LEU A 59 -4.52 -1.75 6.09
C LEU A 59 -4.96 -3.16 5.69
N SER A 60 -4.13 -3.87 4.94
CA SER A 60 -4.41 -5.26 4.55
C SER A 60 -4.60 -6.14 5.78
N SER A 61 -3.71 -6.06 6.77
CA SER A 61 -3.79 -6.82 8.02
C SER A 61 -5.10 -6.53 8.77
N LEU A 62 -5.47 -5.24 8.88
CA LEU A 62 -6.71 -4.81 9.52
C LEU A 62 -7.94 -5.33 8.75
N SER A 63 -7.97 -5.21 7.43
CA SER A 63 -9.07 -5.72 6.61
C SER A 63 -9.26 -7.22 6.80
N PHE A 64 -8.19 -8.02 6.75
CA PHE A 64 -8.28 -9.46 6.98
C PHE A 64 -8.68 -9.81 8.40
N LYS A 65 -8.23 -9.05 9.40
CA LYS A 65 -8.65 -9.23 10.80
C LYS A 65 -10.14 -8.97 10.98
N VAL A 66 -10.67 -7.90 10.37
CA VAL A 66 -12.11 -7.58 10.38
C VAL A 66 -12.93 -8.66 9.66
N ILE A 67 -12.49 -9.09 8.48
CA ILE A 67 -13.17 -10.16 7.71
C ILE A 67 -13.23 -11.46 8.52
N LYS A 68 -12.16 -11.83 9.22
CA LYS A 68 -12.13 -13.02 10.08
C LYS A 68 -12.97 -12.87 11.35
N ALA A 69 -13.06 -11.66 11.92
CA ALA A 69 -13.86 -11.39 13.12
C ALA A 69 -15.37 -11.26 12.83
N SER A 70 -15.74 -10.97 11.58
CA SER A 70 -17.13 -10.86 11.13
C SER A 70 -17.78 -12.22 10.80
N LYS A 71 -17.07 -13.33 11.02
CA LYS A 71 -17.50 -14.69 10.67
C LYS A 71 -17.67 -15.52 11.93
#